data_AF-A0A519CKP1-F1
#
_entry.id   AF-A0A519CKP1-F1
#
_cell.length_a   1.000
_cell.length_b   1.000
_cell.length_c   1.000
_cell.angle_alpha   90.00
_cell.angle_beta   90.00
_cell.angle_gamma   90.00
#
_symmetry.space_group_name_H-M   'P 1'
#
loop_
_entity.id
_entity.type
_entity.pdbx_description
1 polymer ?
#
loop_
_entity_poly.entity_id
_entity_poly.type
_entity_poly.pdbx_seq_one_letter_code
_entity_poly.pdbx_strand_id
1 'polypeptide(L)'
;MVNEQMLTVSLEEFGLSKYESQAYVALISKGTISASELAYYSEVPRTKIYPTLLKLKNKKLVIISKSKPIMCTAISPEDAFDGVIHEQINKINAMNTLVSNLKKTSEESRKSRGSEEKRYFHISANKVLTQLQTMIEGSKLSIKIMTDQGGFGLLAECKEQLVGVIRRNLDVKVIIPSTQICSESYRAIPEGVEIKTSDITQNCFIFDETELLMINNDNGKGAIFSSTEILGINQEKVFLNIWKNSIKTKVVADMTKADAQEIYKIIKIINETGLMYILNSTRESKKIEIDFLKLLEKNGIILKSKSLDDIIEIMDAIIQITCSGHVNFEANTKNITVESKLNNGYSLPWVSILEGYLQKQGYKTRTIYQNNSSKGEKTHIKISKN
;
A
#
# COMPACT_ATOMS: atom_id res chain seq x y z
N MET A 1 27.88 -43.24 -8.95
CA MET A 1 27.87 -43.68 -10.36
C MET A 1 26.82 -42.85 -11.06
N VAL A 2 27.21 -42.03 -12.03
CA VAL A 2 26.24 -41.24 -12.83
C VAL A 2 25.41 -42.23 -13.64
N ASN A 3 24.08 -42.09 -13.63
CA ASN A 3 23.18 -43.02 -14.31
C ASN A 3 23.32 -42.83 -15.83
N GLU A 4 24.00 -43.76 -16.52
CA GLU A 4 24.30 -43.68 -17.96
C GLU A 4 23.04 -43.50 -18.82
N GLN A 5 21.89 -44.03 -18.36
CA GLN A 5 20.59 -43.84 -19.01
C GLN A 5 20.11 -42.38 -18.96
N MET A 6 20.37 -41.66 -17.87
CA MET A 6 20.00 -40.24 -17.74
C MET A 6 20.83 -39.37 -18.70
N LEU A 7 22.12 -39.66 -18.85
CA LEU A 7 23.02 -38.96 -19.78
C LEU A 7 22.59 -39.17 -21.24
N THR A 8 22.13 -40.37 -21.60
CA THR A 8 21.69 -40.64 -22.98
C THR A 8 20.45 -39.85 -23.39
N VAL A 9 19.53 -39.59 -22.46
CA VAL A 9 18.32 -38.79 -22.72
C VAL A 9 18.68 -37.31 -22.86
N SER A 10 19.55 -36.78 -22.01
CA SER A 10 19.97 -35.37 -22.08
C SER A 10 20.77 -35.02 -23.34
N LEU A 11 21.49 -35.97 -23.93
CA LEU A 11 22.25 -35.75 -25.16
C LEU A 11 21.36 -35.62 -26.41
N GLU A 12 20.10 -36.06 -26.35
CA GLU A 12 19.14 -35.84 -27.45
C GLU A 12 18.77 -34.36 -27.57
N GLU A 13 18.76 -33.60 -26.46
CA GLU A 13 18.56 -32.14 -26.45
C GLU A 13 19.70 -31.39 -27.17
N PHE A 14 20.89 -32.00 -27.22
CA PHE A 14 22.03 -31.52 -28.02
C PHE A 14 21.97 -32.00 -29.49
N GLY A 15 20.84 -32.58 -29.92
CA GLY A 15 20.60 -33.00 -31.30
C GLY A 15 21.24 -34.34 -31.68
N LEU A 16 21.58 -35.19 -30.70
CA LEU A 16 22.06 -36.56 -30.94
C LEU A 16 20.88 -37.54 -31.03
N SER A 17 20.99 -38.52 -31.92
CA SER A 17 20.06 -39.65 -31.92
C SER A 17 20.42 -40.64 -30.81
N LYS A 18 19.46 -41.46 -30.37
CA LYS A 18 19.66 -42.49 -29.35
C LYS A 18 20.96 -43.31 -29.52
N TYR A 19 21.25 -43.80 -30.72
CA TYR A 19 22.47 -44.57 -31.00
C TYR A 19 23.75 -43.71 -30.92
N GLU A 20 23.68 -42.44 -31.31
CA GLU A 20 24.80 -41.51 -31.19
C GLU A 20 25.08 -41.19 -29.72
N SER A 21 24.04 -40.95 -28.92
CA SER A 21 24.15 -40.72 -27.47
C SER A 21 24.77 -41.93 -26.77
N GLN A 22 24.28 -43.14 -27.05
CA GLN A 22 24.81 -44.38 -26.47
C GLN A 22 26.29 -44.62 -26.83
N ALA A 23 26.64 -44.45 -28.11
CA ALA A 23 28.02 -44.64 -28.56
C ALA A 23 28.97 -43.57 -27.98
N TYR A 24 28.53 -42.31 -27.87
CA TYR A 24 29.34 -41.25 -27.29
C TYR A 24 29.58 -41.46 -25.78
N VAL A 25 28.54 -41.80 -25.02
CA VAL A 25 28.66 -42.10 -23.58
C VAL A 25 29.60 -43.28 -23.33
N ALA A 26 29.49 -44.35 -24.13
CA ALA A 26 30.37 -45.50 -24.02
C ALA A 26 31.84 -45.17 -24.32
N LEU A 27 32.11 -44.25 -25.26
CA LEU A 27 33.48 -43.78 -25.54
C LEU A 27 34.03 -42.88 -24.44
N ILE A 28 33.19 -42.03 -23.83
CA ILE A 28 33.59 -41.22 -22.67
C ILE A 28 33.92 -42.12 -21.48
N SER A 29 33.15 -43.19 -21.25
CA SER A 29 33.36 -44.07 -20.09
C SER A 29 34.49 -45.09 -20.27
N LYS A 30 34.73 -45.58 -21.49
CA LYS A 30 35.74 -46.62 -21.78
C LYS A 30 37.04 -46.10 -22.40
N GLY A 31 37.07 -44.83 -22.83
CA GLY A 31 38.20 -44.25 -23.53
C GLY A 31 38.36 -44.79 -24.96
N THR A 32 39.61 -44.87 -25.44
CA THR A 32 39.90 -45.30 -26.81
C THR A 32 39.69 -46.81 -26.98
N ILE A 33 38.68 -47.19 -27.76
CA ILE A 33 38.33 -48.62 -28.01
C ILE A 33 38.06 -48.88 -29.50
N SER A 34 38.10 -50.14 -29.91
CA SER A 34 37.80 -50.52 -31.29
C SER A 34 36.30 -50.37 -31.60
N ALA A 35 35.94 -50.18 -32.88
CA ALA A 35 34.52 -50.10 -33.29
C ALA A 35 33.71 -51.37 -32.92
N SER A 36 34.36 -52.54 -32.89
CA SER A 36 33.77 -53.81 -32.45
C SER A 36 33.47 -53.84 -30.95
N GLU A 37 34.38 -53.33 -30.13
CA GLU A 37 34.19 -53.23 -28.67
C GLU A 37 33.16 -52.14 -28.36
N LEU A 38 33.17 -51.04 -29.10
CA LEU A 38 32.18 -49.99 -28.92
C LEU A 38 30.77 -50.50 -29.18
N ALA A 39 30.53 -51.29 -30.23
CA ALA A 39 29.22 -51.90 -30.47
C ALA A 39 28.76 -52.80 -29.31
N TYR A 40 29.70 -53.45 -28.62
CA TYR A 40 29.40 -54.28 -27.45
C TYR A 40 29.05 -53.41 -26.23
N TYR A 41 29.88 -52.42 -25.89
CA TYR A 41 29.69 -51.59 -24.69
C TYR A 41 28.59 -50.53 -24.82
N SER A 42 28.29 -50.06 -26.03
CA SER A 42 27.23 -49.08 -26.28
C SER A 42 25.86 -49.71 -26.56
N GLU A 43 25.78 -51.04 -26.63
CA GLU A 43 24.58 -51.80 -27.03
C GLU A 43 24.03 -51.41 -28.42
N VAL A 44 24.82 -50.68 -29.22
CA VAL A 44 24.46 -50.31 -30.59
C VAL A 44 24.70 -51.52 -31.51
N PRO A 45 23.72 -51.92 -32.34
CA PRO A 45 23.88 -53.06 -33.24
C PRO A 45 25.14 -52.97 -34.12
N ARG A 46 25.87 -54.07 -34.27
CA ARG A 46 27.13 -54.14 -35.04
C ARG A 46 27.00 -53.59 -36.48
N THR A 47 25.83 -53.73 -37.11
CA THR A 47 25.55 -53.22 -38.45
C THR A 47 25.37 -51.70 -38.50
N LYS A 48 25.17 -51.04 -37.35
CA LYS A 48 24.90 -49.60 -37.23
C LYS A 48 26.06 -48.81 -36.65
N ILE A 49 27.04 -49.45 -36.01
CA ILE A 49 28.11 -48.74 -35.29
C ILE A 49 28.98 -47.86 -36.20
N TYR A 50 29.36 -48.33 -37.39
CA TYR A 50 30.18 -47.57 -38.33
C TYR A 50 29.44 -46.34 -38.89
N PRO A 51 28.18 -46.44 -39.36
CA PRO A 51 27.37 -45.26 -39.69
C PRO A 51 27.22 -44.27 -38.53
N THR A 52 26.99 -44.75 -37.31
CA THR A 52 26.86 -43.89 -36.11
C THR A 52 28.15 -43.15 -35.81
N LEU A 53 29.29 -43.84 -35.86
CA LEU A 53 30.62 -43.23 -35.68
C LEU A 53 30.92 -42.16 -36.73
N LEU A 54 30.52 -42.38 -37.99
CA LEU A 54 30.69 -41.37 -39.04
C LEU A 54 29.88 -40.11 -38.76
N LYS A 55 28.63 -40.25 -38.26
CA LYS A 55 27.80 -39.11 -37.87
C LYS A 55 28.37 -38.37 -36.67
N LEU A 56 28.83 -39.09 -35.64
CA LEU A 56 29.51 -38.50 -34.49
C LEU A 56 30.79 -37.77 -34.90
N LYS A 57 31.55 -38.30 -35.85
CA LYS A 57 32.74 -37.64 -36.40
C LYS A 57 32.37 -36.35 -37.15
N ASN A 58 31.31 -36.37 -37.95
CA ASN A 58 30.81 -35.18 -38.65
C ASN A 58 30.34 -34.09 -37.69
N LYS A 59 29.76 -34.49 -36.54
CA LYS A 59 29.40 -33.61 -35.42
C LYS A 59 30.61 -33.19 -34.57
N LYS A 60 31.83 -33.59 -34.93
CA LYS A 60 33.08 -33.35 -34.18
C LYS A 60 33.03 -33.83 -32.72
N LEU A 61 32.35 -34.95 -32.48
CA LEU A 61 32.25 -35.56 -31.14
C LEU A 61 33.25 -36.71 -30.95
N VAL A 62 33.76 -37.31 -32.03
CA VAL A 62 34.69 -38.44 -31.95
C VAL A 62 35.80 -38.33 -32.99
N ILE A 63 36.96 -38.88 -32.64
CA ILE A 63 38.12 -39.05 -33.52
C ILE A 63 38.23 -40.54 -33.87
N ILE A 64 38.27 -40.83 -35.17
CA ILE A 64 38.44 -42.19 -35.71
C ILE A 64 39.83 -42.30 -36.33
N SER A 65 40.62 -43.23 -35.82
CA SER A 65 41.96 -43.56 -36.34
C SER A 65 41.89 -44.35 -37.64
N LYS A 66 42.98 -44.29 -38.43
CA LYS A 66 43.13 -45.10 -39.67
C LYS A 66 43.88 -46.42 -39.44
N SER A 67 44.10 -46.82 -38.19
CA SER A 67 44.80 -48.06 -37.85
C SER A 67 43.94 -49.31 -38.12
N LYS A 68 44.59 -50.49 -38.14
CA LYS A 68 43.92 -51.80 -38.10
C LYS A 68 44.25 -52.46 -36.75
N PRO A 69 43.29 -52.64 -35.83
CA PRO A 69 41.86 -52.29 -35.94
C PRO A 69 41.58 -50.77 -35.86
N ILE A 70 40.38 -50.37 -36.32
CA ILE A 70 39.91 -48.97 -36.28
C ILE A 70 39.59 -48.61 -34.83
N MET A 71 40.39 -47.72 -34.25
CA MET A 71 40.19 -47.19 -32.89
C MET A 71 39.41 -45.89 -32.92
N CYS A 72 38.49 -45.73 -31.97
CA CYS A 72 37.62 -44.58 -31.80
C CYS A 72 37.85 -43.96 -30.43
N THR A 73 37.90 -42.63 -30.37
CA THR A 73 38.08 -41.86 -29.12
C THR A 73 37.06 -40.74 -29.08
N ALA A 74 36.40 -40.53 -27.93
CA ALA A 74 35.54 -39.37 -27.74
C ALA A 74 36.37 -38.10 -27.55
N ILE A 75 35.86 -36.99 -28.08
CA ILE A 75 36.32 -35.65 -27.70
C ILE A 75 35.73 -35.32 -26.34
N SER A 76 36.41 -34.51 -25.52
CA SER A 76 35.93 -34.12 -24.20
C SER A 76 34.56 -33.43 -24.32
N PRO A 77 33.61 -33.64 -23.40
CA PRO A 77 32.32 -32.94 -23.44
C PRO A 77 32.47 -31.42 -23.43
N GLU A 78 33.48 -30.90 -22.72
CA GLU A 78 33.82 -29.49 -22.70
C GLU A 78 34.10 -28.99 -24.13
N ASP A 79 35.07 -29.57 -24.83
CA ASP A 79 35.44 -29.11 -26.19
C ASP A 79 34.36 -29.43 -27.23
N ALA A 80 33.63 -30.53 -27.03
CA ALA A 80 32.62 -31.03 -27.97
C ALA A 80 31.35 -30.16 -28.01
N PHE A 81 30.92 -29.63 -26.87
CA PHE A 81 29.66 -28.89 -26.77
C PHE A 81 29.83 -27.38 -26.56
N ASP A 82 31.03 -26.89 -26.22
CA ASP A 82 31.29 -25.46 -25.98
C ASP A 82 30.82 -24.57 -27.13
N GLY A 83 31.14 -24.94 -28.38
CA GLY A 83 30.71 -24.19 -29.56
C GLY A 83 29.20 -24.13 -29.74
N VAL A 84 28.48 -25.24 -29.49
CA VAL A 84 27.02 -25.31 -29.61
C VAL A 84 26.34 -24.49 -28.51
N ILE A 85 26.87 -24.57 -27.28
CA ILE A 85 26.39 -23.78 -26.14
C ILE A 85 26.59 -22.29 -26.42
N HIS A 86 27.77 -21.88 -26.88
CA HIS A 86 28.05 -20.48 -27.23
C HIS A 86 27.17 -19.97 -28.36
N GLU A 87 26.89 -20.78 -29.38
CA GLU A 87 25.97 -20.41 -30.47
C GLU A 87 24.55 -20.18 -29.95
N GLN A 88 24.04 -21.05 -29.07
CA GLN A 88 22.72 -20.87 -28.45
C GLN A 88 22.66 -19.62 -27.57
N ILE A 89 23.69 -19.37 -26.75
CA ILE A 89 23.79 -18.17 -25.91
C ILE A 89 23.77 -16.92 -26.80
N ASN A 90 24.54 -16.90 -27.88
CA ASN A 90 24.57 -15.78 -28.83
C ASN A 90 23.22 -15.56 -29.50
N LYS A 91 22.51 -16.63 -29.87
CA LYS A 91 21.16 -16.55 -30.44
C LYS A 91 20.16 -15.96 -29.45
N ILE A 92 20.19 -16.40 -28.19
CA ILE A 92 19.34 -15.85 -27.12
C ILE A 92 19.66 -14.36 -26.90
N ASN A 93 20.94 -14.00 -26.84
CA ASN A 93 21.36 -12.62 -26.70
C ASN A 93 20.88 -11.75 -27.87
N ALA A 94 21.02 -12.22 -29.11
CA ALA A 94 20.53 -11.52 -30.30
C ALA A 94 19.00 -11.34 -30.27
N MET A 95 18.24 -12.37 -29.86
CA MET A 95 16.79 -12.26 -29.67
C MET A 95 16.43 -11.21 -28.62
N ASN A 96 17.11 -11.20 -27.47
CA ASN A 96 16.90 -10.20 -26.42
C ASN A 96 17.22 -8.79 -26.93
N THR A 97 18.29 -8.62 -27.68
CA THR A 97 18.64 -7.33 -28.31
C THR A 97 17.58 -6.89 -29.32
N LEU A 98 17.08 -7.80 -30.16
CA LEU A 98 15.99 -7.49 -31.11
C LEU A 98 14.71 -7.06 -30.38
N VAL A 99 14.31 -7.78 -29.33
CA VAL A 99 13.13 -7.41 -28.52
C VAL A 99 13.33 -6.03 -27.87
N SER A 100 14.53 -5.75 -27.32
CA SER A 100 14.87 -4.43 -26.77
C SER A 100 14.79 -3.33 -27.83
N ASN A 101 15.32 -3.57 -29.03
CA ASN A 101 15.29 -2.59 -30.12
C ASN A 101 13.87 -2.35 -30.63
N LEU A 102 13.06 -3.40 -30.77
CA LEU A 102 11.64 -3.28 -31.12
C LEU A 102 10.85 -2.47 -30.10
N LYS A 103 11.14 -2.63 -28.80
CA LYS A 103 10.57 -1.78 -27.74
C LYS A 103 10.94 -0.31 -27.95
N LYS A 104 12.22 0.00 -28.16
CA LYS A 104 12.69 1.37 -28.43
C LYS A 104 12.03 1.99 -29.67
N THR A 105 12.01 1.28 -30.79
CA THR A 105 11.37 1.76 -32.04
C THR A 105 9.85 1.94 -31.87
N SER A 106 9.19 1.06 -31.10
CA SER A 106 7.78 1.25 -30.74
C SER A 106 7.57 2.49 -29.88
N GLU A 107 8.47 2.80 -28.95
CA GLU A 107 8.38 4.00 -28.11
C GLU A 107 8.63 5.29 -28.92
N GLU A 108 9.63 5.29 -29.81
CA GLU A 108 9.95 6.41 -30.69
C GLU A 108 8.83 6.73 -31.68
N SER A 109 8.22 5.70 -32.28
CA SER A 109 7.06 5.87 -33.18
C SER A 109 5.78 6.31 -32.46
N ARG A 110 5.66 6.08 -31.15
CA ARG A 110 4.56 6.60 -30.32
C ARG A 110 4.78 8.09 -30.00
N LYS A 111 6.01 8.47 -29.65
CA LYS A 111 6.38 9.87 -29.39
C LYS A 111 6.09 10.81 -30.57
N SER A 112 6.30 10.35 -31.81
CA SER A 112 6.00 11.15 -33.01
C SER A 112 4.51 11.43 -33.24
N ARG A 113 3.61 10.66 -32.60
CA ARG A 113 2.15 10.86 -32.65
C ARG A 113 1.62 11.78 -31.56
N GLY A 114 2.49 12.33 -30.69
CA GLY A 114 2.08 13.18 -29.56
C GLY A 114 1.17 12.48 -28.54
N SER A 115 1.13 11.14 -28.54
CA SER A 115 0.30 10.34 -27.63
C SER A 115 1.08 9.15 -27.08
N GLU A 116 0.99 8.94 -25.76
CA GLU A 116 1.61 7.81 -25.06
C GLU A 116 0.52 6.85 -24.55
N GLU A 117 0.54 5.60 -25.02
CA GLU A 117 -0.29 4.54 -24.46
C GLU A 117 0.38 3.98 -23.20
N LYS A 118 -0.19 4.24 -22.02
CA LYS A 118 0.20 3.61 -20.76
C LYS A 118 -0.81 2.54 -20.38
N ARG A 119 -0.32 1.37 -19.97
CA ARG A 119 -1.14 0.24 -19.51
C ARG A 119 -1.10 0.17 -17.99
N TYR A 120 -2.19 -0.29 -17.40
CA TYR A 120 -2.26 -0.62 -15.98
C TYR A 120 -2.39 -2.13 -15.81
N PHE A 121 -2.00 -2.63 -14.64
CA PHE A 121 -2.10 -4.05 -14.32
C PHE A 121 -3.32 -4.29 -13.45
N HIS A 122 -4.19 -5.18 -13.90
CA HIS A 122 -5.33 -5.64 -13.12
C HIS A 122 -4.90 -6.79 -12.19
N ILE A 123 -5.24 -6.69 -10.91
CA ILE A 123 -4.91 -7.66 -9.86
C ILE A 123 -6.19 -8.30 -9.34
N SER A 124 -6.16 -9.63 -9.19
CA SER A 124 -7.20 -10.37 -8.47
C SER A 124 -7.19 -10.07 -6.97
N ALA A 125 -8.36 -10.09 -6.33
CA ALA A 125 -8.49 -9.72 -4.91
C ALA A 125 -7.51 -10.44 -3.97
N ASN A 126 -7.28 -11.74 -4.19
CA ASN A 126 -6.35 -12.57 -3.40
C ASN A 126 -4.86 -12.21 -3.56
N LYS A 127 -4.49 -11.35 -4.51
CA LYS A 127 -3.11 -10.90 -4.74
C LYS A 127 -2.89 -9.44 -4.33
N VAL A 128 -3.95 -8.71 -3.98
CA VAL A 128 -3.86 -7.29 -3.62
C VAL A 128 -3.01 -7.07 -2.38
N LEU A 129 -3.16 -7.90 -1.34
CA LEU A 129 -2.36 -7.79 -0.12
C LEU A 129 -0.86 -7.94 -0.39
N THR A 130 -0.47 -9.02 -1.09
CA THR A 130 0.94 -9.27 -1.42
C THR A 130 1.53 -8.16 -2.26
N GLN A 131 0.74 -7.60 -3.19
CA GLN A 131 1.17 -6.45 -3.97
C GLN A 131 1.34 -5.20 -3.09
N LEU A 132 0.37 -4.92 -2.21
CA LEU A 132 0.42 -3.78 -1.30
C LEU A 132 1.68 -3.83 -0.42
N GLN A 133 2.01 -5.00 0.14
CA GLN A 133 3.25 -5.22 0.89
C GLN A 133 4.48 -4.88 0.06
N THR A 134 4.54 -5.38 -1.18
CA THR A 134 5.66 -5.13 -2.11
C THR A 134 5.83 -3.63 -2.40
N MET A 135 4.73 -2.91 -2.62
CA MET A 135 4.76 -1.47 -2.92
C MET A 135 5.16 -0.62 -1.70
N ILE A 136 4.70 -0.98 -0.50
CA ILE A 136 5.13 -0.32 0.75
C ILE A 136 6.65 -0.52 0.95
N GLU A 137 7.16 -1.75 0.80
CA GLU A 137 8.60 -2.03 0.93
C GLU A 137 9.44 -1.26 -0.10
N GLY A 138 8.96 -1.18 -1.35
CA GLY A 138 9.63 -0.49 -2.44
C GLY A 138 9.68 1.04 -2.33
N SER A 139 8.80 1.64 -1.52
CA SER A 139 8.68 3.09 -1.37
C SER A 139 9.92 3.74 -0.75
N LYS A 140 10.22 4.97 -1.16
CA LYS A 140 11.46 5.70 -0.81
C LYS A 140 11.24 7.08 -0.19
N LEU A 141 10.13 7.76 -0.51
CA LEU A 141 9.88 9.16 -0.15
C LEU A 141 8.64 9.30 0.73
N SER A 142 7.48 8.89 0.23
CA SER A 142 6.22 9.08 0.94
C SER A 142 5.16 8.08 0.53
N ILE A 143 4.24 7.80 1.46
CA ILE A 143 3.10 6.93 1.26
C ILE A 143 1.85 7.68 1.71
N LYS A 144 0.93 7.92 0.78
CA LYS A 144 -0.33 8.65 1.04
C LYS A 144 -1.49 7.72 0.73
N ILE A 145 -2.33 7.43 1.71
CA ILE A 145 -3.37 6.40 1.62
C ILE A 145 -4.71 7.01 2.00
N MET A 146 -5.72 6.82 1.14
CA MET A 146 -7.12 7.02 1.49
C MET A 146 -7.84 5.69 1.32
N THR A 147 -8.50 5.22 2.37
CA THR A 147 -9.00 3.84 2.38
C THR A 147 -10.21 3.65 3.27
N ASP A 148 -11.12 2.76 2.87
CA ASP A 148 -12.31 2.37 3.62
C ASP A 148 -12.00 1.31 4.68
N GLN A 149 -13.03 0.73 5.26
CA GLN A 149 -12.86 -0.34 6.26
C GLN A 149 -12.10 -1.55 5.70
N GLY A 150 -12.39 -1.96 4.46
CA GLY A 150 -11.77 -3.14 3.86
C GLY A 150 -10.30 -2.90 3.53
N GLY A 151 -10.00 -1.79 2.86
CA GLY A 151 -8.61 -1.45 2.53
C GLY A 151 -7.77 -1.07 3.76
N PHE A 152 -8.39 -0.49 4.81
CA PHE A 152 -7.69 -0.27 6.07
C PHE A 152 -7.35 -1.58 6.78
N GLY A 153 -8.23 -2.59 6.66
CA GLY A 153 -7.93 -3.96 7.08
C GLY A 153 -6.69 -4.53 6.39
N LEU A 154 -6.61 -4.39 5.06
CA LEU A 154 -5.42 -4.81 4.29
C LEU A 154 -4.15 -4.07 4.72
N LEU A 155 -4.26 -2.76 5.00
CA LEU A 155 -3.13 -1.96 5.47
C LEU A 155 -2.64 -2.42 6.86
N ALA A 156 -3.56 -2.80 7.76
CA ALA A 156 -3.22 -3.32 9.08
C ALA A 156 -2.42 -4.64 9.02
N GLU A 157 -2.68 -5.47 8.00
CA GLU A 157 -1.88 -6.68 7.74
C GLU A 157 -0.46 -6.39 7.20
N CYS A 158 -0.18 -5.14 6.81
CA CYS A 158 1.14 -4.70 6.33
C CYS A 158 2.01 -4.09 7.45
N LYS A 159 1.77 -4.46 8.72
CA LYS A 159 2.45 -3.88 9.89
C LYS A 159 3.98 -3.94 9.80
N GLU A 160 4.54 -5.06 9.38
CA GLU A 160 5.99 -5.25 9.28
C GLU A 160 6.61 -4.32 8.24
N GLN A 161 5.96 -4.19 7.08
CA GLN A 161 6.37 -3.30 5.99
C GLN A 161 6.28 -1.84 6.42
N LEU A 162 5.21 -1.47 7.13
CA LEU A 162 5.03 -0.13 7.70
C LEU A 162 6.13 0.21 8.71
N VAL A 163 6.50 -0.71 9.59
CA VAL A 163 7.64 -0.52 10.51
C VAL A 163 8.95 -0.33 9.73
N GLY A 164 9.14 -1.09 8.63
CA GLY A 164 10.30 -0.96 7.75
C GLY A 164 10.43 0.43 7.10
N VAL A 165 9.33 1.00 6.60
CA VAL A 165 9.35 2.37 6.01
C VAL A 165 9.49 3.46 7.07
N ILE A 166 8.91 3.31 8.25
CA ILE A 166 9.04 4.28 9.34
C ILE A 166 10.47 4.35 9.84
N ARG A 167 11.16 3.21 9.97
CA ARG A 167 12.60 3.17 10.30
C ARG A 167 13.48 3.89 9.27
N ARG A 168 13.02 4.00 8.02
CA ARG A 168 13.67 4.76 6.94
C ARG A 168 13.24 6.24 6.91
N ASN A 169 12.46 6.71 7.89
CA ASN A 169 11.94 8.07 8.00
C ASN A 169 11.05 8.52 6.82
N LEU A 170 10.25 7.61 6.26
CA LEU A 170 9.26 7.98 5.24
C LEU A 170 8.05 8.71 5.86
N ASP A 171 7.51 9.69 5.12
CA ASP A 171 6.25 10.37 5.47
C ASP A 171 5.07 9.46 5.09
N VAL A 172 4.40 8.88 6.10
CA VAL A 172 3.25 7.98 5.91
C VAL A 172 1.99 8.64 6.45
N LYS A 173 1.04 8.92 5.57
CA LYS A 173 -0.23 9.60 5.89
C LYS A 173 -1.42 8.78 5.44
N VAL A 174 -2.37 8.56 6.35
CA VAL A 174 -3.53 7.69 6.12
C VAL A 174 -4.83 8.40 6.49
N ILE A 175 -5.80 8.38 5.58
CA ILE A 175 -7.16 8.85 5.80
C ILE A 175 -8.10 7.64 5.89
N ILE A 176 -8.84 7.56 7.00
CA ILE A 176 -9.79 6.47 7.29
C ILE A 176 -11.20 6.99 7.63
N PRO A 177 -12.25 6.18 7.41
CA PRO A 177 -13.58 6.46 7.95
C PRO A 177 -13.58 6.55 9.46
N SER A 178 -14.49 7.34 10.02
CA SER A 178 -14.56 7.52 11.47
C SER A 178 -14.94 6.25 12.22
N THR A 179 -15.57 5.29 11.54
CA THR A 179 -15.93 3.98 12.08
C THR A 179 -14.71 3.12 12.44
N GLN A 180 -13.54 3.41 11.86
CA GLN A 180 -12.29 2.67 12.05
C GLN A 180 -11.43 3.18 13.20
N ILE A 181 -11.80 4.29 13.84
CA ILE A 181 -11.05 4.78 14.99
C ILE A 181 -11.18 3.80 16.16
N CYS A 182 -10.07 3.57 16.87
CA CYS A 182 -9.96 2.61 17.95
C CYS A 182 -10.33 1.15 17.56
N SER A 183 -10.38 0.81 16.26
CA SER A 183 -10.56 -0.56 15.80
C SER A 183 -9.30 -1.41 16.03
N GLU A 184 -9.42 -2.73 15.90
CA GLU A 184 -8.25 -3.62 15.93
C GLU A 184 -7.25 -3.26 14.83
N SER A 185 -7.73 -2.96 13.62
CA SER A 185 -6.91 -2.47 12.52
C SER A 185 -6.17 -1.18 12.88
N TYR A 186 -6.84 -0.24 13.57
CA TYR A 186 -6.21 1.01 14.03
C TYR A 186 -5.05 0.76 14.99
N ARG A 187 -5.25 -0.14 15.95
CA ARG A 187 -4.23 -0.52 16.95
C ARG A 187 -3.07 -1.31 16.34
N ALA A 188 -3.28 -1.95 15.19
CA ALA A 188 -2.23 -2.68 14.48
C ALA A 188 -1.26 -1.74 13.75
N ILE A 189 -1.70 -0.52 13.39
CA ILE A 189 -0.85 0.46 12.70
C ILE A 189 0.25 0.95 13.65
N PRO A 190 1.53 0.89 13.23
CA PRO A 190 2.65 1.31 14.07
C PRO A 190 2.67 2.82 14.34
N GLU A 191 3.23 3.19 15.50
CA GLU A 191 3.57 4.59 15.78
C GLU A 191 4.51 5.15 14.71
N GLY A 192 4.23 6.39 14.27
CA GLY A 192 4.94 7.04 13.17
C GLY A 192 4.06 7.28 11.95
N VAL A 193 2.99 6.50 11.77
CA VAL A 193 1.96 6.79 10.76
C VAL A 193 1.05 7.92 11.23
N GLU A 194 0.88 8.96 10.42
CA GLU A 194 -0.11 10.00 10.69
C GLU A 194 -1.48 9.56 10.18
N ILE A 195 -2.45 9.40 11.09
CA ILE A 195 -3.80 8.98 10.76
C ILE A 195 -4.78 10.13 11.00
N LYS A 196 -5.55 10.48 9.98
CA LYS A 196 -6.69 11.39 10.06
C LYS A 196 -7.97 10.71 9.62
N THR A 197 -9.10 11.25 10.04
CA THR A 197 -10.41 10.75 9.63
C THR A 197 -11.20 11.73 8.78
N SER A 198 -11.85 11.20 7.76
CA SER A 198 -12.79 11.89 6.87
C SER A 198 -13.68 10.85 6.21
N ASP A 199 -14.80 11.30 5.64
CA ASP A 199 -15.50 10.49 4.66
C ASP A 199 -14.59 10.31 3.44
N ILE A 200 -14.44 9.06 3.00
CA ILE A 200 -13.65 8.68 1.83
C ILE A 200 -14.55 7.87 0.89
N THR A 201 -14.35 8.05 -0.40
CA THR A 201 -15.16 7.43 -1.46
C THR A 201 -14.38 6.41 -2.28
N GLN A 202 -13.06 6.32 -2.09
CA GLN A 202 -12.18 5.48 -2.88
C GLN A 202 -11.07 4.86 -2.02
N ASN A 203 -10.71 3.62 -2.35
CA ASN A 203 -9.50 2.96 -1.86
C ASN A 203 -8.33 3.26 -2.81
N CYS A 204 -7.45 4.15 -2.41
CA CYS A 204 -6.36 4.65 -3.23
C CYS A 204 -5.08 4.78 -2.38
N PHE A 205 -4.02 4.10 -2.83
CA PHE A 205 -2.71 4.05 -2.20
C PHE A 205 -1.71 4.66 -3.17
N ILE A 206 -1.07 5.75 -2.76
CA ILE A 206 -0.13 6.54 -3.57
C ILE A 206 1.26 6.34 -2.97
N PHE A 207 2.22 5.91 -3.80
CA PHE A 207 3.60 5.65 -3.42
C PHE A 207 4.54 6.54 -4.23
N ASP A 208 5.36 7.32 -3.53
CA ASP A 208 6.38 8.20 -4.13
C ASP A 208 5.87 9.07 -5.28
N GLU A 209 4.58 9.45 -5.26
CA GLU A 209 3.88 10.28 -6.26
C GLU A 209 3.86 9.71 -7.70
N THR A 210 4.44 8.52 -7.90
CA THR A 210 4.69 7.93 -9.22
C THR A 210 3.93 6.64 -9.44
N GLU A 211 3.66 5.89 -8.37
CA GLU A 211 2.92 4.63 -8.40
C GLU A 211 1.62 4.72 -7.61
N LEU A 212 0.59 4.06 -8.15
CA LEU A 212 -0.75 4.05 -7.61
C LEU A 212 -1.28 2.62 -7.51
N LEU A 213 -1.89 2.27 -6.39
CA LEU A 213 -2.74 1.10 -6.26
C LEU A 213 -4.16 1.55 -5.92
N MET A 214 -5.11 1.25 -6.80
CA MET A 214 -6.53 1.44 -6.53
C MET A 214 -7.20 0.11 -6.27
N ILE A 215 -8.06 0.03 -5.27
CA ILE A 215 -8.82 -1.18 -4.94
C ILE A 215 -10.29 -0.89 -5.16
N ASN A 216 -11.00 -1.79 -5.84
CA ASN A 216 -12.43 -1.69 -6.01
C ASN A 216 -13.13 -2.25 -4.75
N ASN A 217 -13.96 -1.42 -4.11
CA ASN A 217 -14.64 -1.76 -2.86
C ASN A 217 -15.65 -2.90 -3.01
N ASP A 218 -16.22 -3.09 -4.20
CA ASP A 218 -17.30 -4.07 -4.42
C ASP A 218 -16.78 -5.50 -4.58
N ASN A 219 -15.61 -5.66 -5.20
CA ASN A 219 -15.07 -6.98 -5.55
C ASN A 219 -13.64 -7.24 -5.06
N GLY A 220 -13.04 -6.27 -4.36
CA GLY A 220 -11.69 -6.36 -3.79
C GLY A 220 -10.56 -6.42 -4.82
N LYS A 221 -10.83 -6.31 -6.12
CA LYS A 221 -9.79 -6.34 -7.17
C LYS A 221 -9.00 -5.05 -7.16
N GLY A 222 -7.71 -5.16 -7.49
CA GLY A 222 -6.78 -4.04 -7.54
C GLY A 222 -6.43 -3.63 -8.97
N ALA A 223 -5.99 -2.39 -9.15
CA ALA A 223 -5.32 -1.92 -10.36
C ALA A 223 -4.05 -1.16 -9.97
N ILE A 224 -2.90 -1.58 -10.53
CA ILE A 224 -1.63 -0.84 -10.39
C ILE A 224 -1.44 0.05 -11.59
N PHE A 225 -1.10 1.30 -11.32
CA PHE A 225 -0.68 2.25 -12.32
C PHE A 225 0.75 2.71 -12.00
N SER A 226 1.68 2.51 -12.95
CA SER A 226 3.07 2.96 -12.85
C SER A 226 3.31 4.20 -13.69
N SER A 227 4.27 5.03 -13.30
CA SER A 227 4.69 6.24 -14.02
C SER A 227 3.53 7.18 -14.36
N THR A 228 2.70 7.45 -13.37
CA THR A 228 1.44 8.18 -13.52
C THR A 228 1.57 9.69 -13.35
N GLU A 229 2.25 10.36 -14.29
CA GLU A 229 2.38 11.84 -14.21
C GLU A 229 1.03 12.56 -14.11
N ILE A 230 0.02 12.12 -14.85
CA ILE A 230 -1.30 12.76 -14.81
C ILE A 230 -2.13 12.20 -13.65
N LEU A 231 -2.29 10.87 -13.57
CA LEU A 231 -3.18 10.25 -12.60
C LEU A 231 -2.65 10.37 -11.17
N GLY A 232 -1.36 10.12 -10.95
CA GLY A 232 -0.70 10.23 -9.64
C GLY A 232 -0.81 11.62 -9.06
N ILE A 233 -0.45 12.66 -9.83
CA ILE A 233 -0.57 14.07 -9.41
C ILE A 233 -2.02 14.44 -9.08
N ASN A 234 -2.99 13.98 -9.87
CA ASN A 234 -4.40 14.26 -9.60
C ASN A 234 -4.88 13.56 -8.31
N GLN A 235 -4.53 12.29 -8.11
CA GLN A 235 -4.90 11.54 -6.91
C GLN A 235 -4.24 12.13 -5.66
N GLU A 236 -3.01 12.62 -5.78
CA GLU A 236 -2.34 13.33 -4.71
C GLU A 236 -3.02 14.65 -4.36
N LYS A 237 -3.44 15.46 -5.35
CA LYS A 237 -4.20 16.69 -5.09
C LYS A 237 -5.52 16.39 -4.39
N VAL A 238 -6.22 15.33 -4.79
CA VAL A 238 -7.44 14.86 -4.12
C VAL A 238 -7.11 14.46 -2.67
N PHE A 239 -6.05 13.68 -2.46
CA PHE A 239 -5.58 13.32 -1.12
C PHE A 239 -5.33 14.55 -0.26
N LEU A 240 -4.54 15.51 -0.74
CA LEU A 240 -4.15 16.71 0.00
C LEU A 240 -5.37 17.58 0.36
N ASN A 241 -6.36 17.68 -0.55
CA ASN A 241 -7.59 18.41 -0.27
C ASN A 241 -8.41 17.74 0.85
N ILE A 242 -8.56 16.41 0.82
CA ILE A 242 -9.25 15.68 1.89
C ILE A 242 -8.42 15.77 3.18
N TRP A 243 -7.10 15.63 3.09
CA TRP A 243 -6.17 15.69 4.23
C TRP A 243 -6.20 17.02 4.99
N LYS A 244 -6.40 18.13 4.27
CA LYS A 244 -6.51 19.46 4.86
C LYS A 244 -7.79 19.61 5.68
N ASN A 245 -8.88 19.00 5.23
CA ASN A 245 -10.20 19.08 5.86
C ASN A 245 -10.49 17.93 6.83
N SER A 246 -9.60 16.93 6.90
CA SER A 246 -9.74 15.76 7.76
C SER A 246 -9.30 16.03 9.19
N ILE A 247 -9.84 15.24 10.10
CA ILE A 247 -9.77 15.46 11.54
C ILE A 247 -8.71 14.54 12.15
N LYS A 248 -7.85 15.08 13.02
CA LYS A 248 -6.77 14.29 13.69
C LYS A 248 -7.37 13.22 14.60
N THR A 249 -6.74 12.04 14.63
CA THR A 249 -7.20 10.88 15.44
C THR A 249 -6.46 10.69 16.76
N LYS A 250 -5.25 11.22 16.89
CA LYS A 250 -4.38 11.01 18.07
C LYS A 250 -5.04 11.38 19.40
N VAL A 251 -5.84 12.46 19.43
CA VAL A 251 -6.48 12.97 20.66
C VAL A 251 -7.45 11.96 21.28
N VAL A 252 -8.10 11.14 20.45
CA VAL A 252 -9.15 10.21 20.88
C VAL A 252 -8.73 8.75 20.76
N ALA A 253 -7.44 8.49 20.49
CA ALA A 253 -6.92 7.14 20.32
C ALA A 253 -7.00 6.31 21.61
N ASP A 254 -6.88 6.98 22.76
CA ASP A 254 -6.93 6.36 24.10
C ASP A 254 -8.36 6.31 24.67
N MET A 255 -9.34 6.90 23.98
CA MET A 255 -10.74 6.90 24.39
C MET A 255 -11.46 5.61 23.97
N THR A 256 -12.67 5.40 24.49
CA THR A 256 -13.53 4.32 24.02
C THR A 256 -13.92 4.55 22.55
N LYS A 257 -14.15 3.46 21.81
CA LYS A 257 -14.63 3.55 20.42
C LYS A 257 -15.94 4.34 20.31
N ALA A 258 -16.83 4.20 21.29
CA ALA A 258 -18.10 4.91 21.32
C ALA A 258 -17.90 6.42 21.51
N ASP A 259 -17.05 6.83 22.45
CA ASP A 259 -16.79 8.25 22.71
C ASP A 259 -16.05 8.91 21.54
N ALA A 260 -15.06 8.23 20.97
CA ALA A 260 -14.38 8.72 19.77
C ALA A 260 -15.37 8.97 18.63
N GLN A 261 -16.24 7.99 18.32
CA GLN A 261 -17.26 8.14 17.28
C GLN A 261 -18.25 9.27 17.59
N GLU A 262 -18.67 9.42 18.85
CA GLU A 262 -19.55 10.50 19.28
C GLU A 262 -18.88 11.87 19.07
N ILE A 263 -17.62 12.04 19.49
CA ILE A 263 -16.83 13.26 19.27
C ILE A 263 -16.79 13.64 17.79
N TYR A 264 -16.48 12.70 16.89
CA TYR A 264 -16.47 12.99 15.46
C TYR A 264 -17.85 13.36 14.92
N LYS A 265 -18.89 12.69 15.40
CA LYS A 265 -20.26 13.00 15.00
C LYS A 265 -20.66 14.42 15.44
N ILE A 266 -20.31 14.81 16.67
CA ILE A 266 -20.51 16.18 17.17
C ILE A 266 -19.79 17.19 16.28
N ILE A 267 -18.50 16.96 16.01
CA ILE A 267 -17.69 17.88 15.19
C ILE A 267 -18.29 18.03 13.79
N LYS A 268 -18.65 16.90 13.16
CA LYS A 268 -19.24 16.88 11.82
C LYS A 268 -20.57 17.64 11.76
N ILE A 269 -21.48 17.37 12.68
CA ILE A 269 -22.79 18.05 12.74
C ILE A 269 -22.61 19.57 12.85
N ILE A 270 -21.76 20.02 13.76
CA ILE A 270 -21.53 21.46 13.97
C ILE A 270 -20.89 22.11 12.75
N ASN A 271 -19.91 21.47 12.13
CA ASN A 271 -19.24 22.01 10.94
C ASN A 271 -20.17 22.07 9.72
N GLU A 272 -21.01 21.06 9.50
CA GLU A 272 -21.88 20.97 8.32
C GLU A 272 -23.18 21.75 8.46
N THR A 273 -23.79 21.73 9.65
CA THR A 273 -25.14 22.25 9.87
C THR A 273 -25.20 23.47 10.79
N GLY A 274 -24.10 23.79 11.49
CA GLY A 274 -24.11 24.81 12.54
C GLY A 274 -24.44 26.20 12.01
N LEU A 275 -23.87 26.61 10.88
CA LEU A 275 -24.16 27.91 10.27
C LEU A 275 -25.64 28.02 9.85
N MET A 276 -26.17 26.98 9.19
CA MET A 276 -27.58 26.94 8.80
C MET A 276 -28.49 27.02 10.02
N TYR A 277 -28.14 26.33 11.11
CA TYR A 277 -28.88 26.38 12.36
C TYR A 277 -28.90 27.78 12.98
N ILE A 278 -27.76 28.47 13.00
CA ILE A 278 -27.68 29.87 13.46
C ILE A 278 -28.62 30.74 12.63
N LEU A 279 -28.50 30.70 11.30
CA LEU A 279 -29.31 31.54 10.41
C LEU A 279 -30.82 31.31 10.60
N ASN A 280 -31.24 30.05 10.75
CA ASN A 280 -32.65 29.72 11.02
C ASN A 280 -33.11 30.24 12.39
N SER A 281 -32.28 30.11 13.44
CA SER A 281 -32.61 30.63 14.78
C SER A 281 -32.77 32.16 14.82
N THR A 282 -31.99 32.87 13.99
CA THR A 282 -32.09 34.35 13.85
C THR A 282 -33.33 34.79 13.08
N ARG A 283 -33.90 33.93 12.23
CA ARG A 283 -35.13 34.22 11.48
C ARG A 283 -36.39 34.08 12.34
N GLU A 284 -36.40 33.13 13.26
CA GLU A 284 -37.59 32.75 14.03
C GLU A 284 -37.78 33.56 15.33
N SER A 285 -36.74 34.20 15.85
CA SER A 285 -36.76 34.81 17.19
C SER A 285 -36.34 36.28 17.19
N LYS A 286 -37.02 37.12 18.00
CA LYS A 286 -36.58 38.50 18.29
C LYS A 286 -35.37 38.55 19.25
N LYS A 287 -35.04 37.43 19.88
CA LYS A 287 -33.98 37.28 20.89
C LYS A 287 -33.12 36.10 20.47
N ILE A 288 -31.89 36.37 20.05
CA ILE A 288 -30.95 35.38 19.51
C ILE A 288 -30.48 34.48 20.67
N GLU A 289 -31.17 33.36 20.89
CA GLU A 289 -30.70 32.28 21.77
C GLU A 289 -30.29 31.09 20.88
N ILE A 290 -29.00 31.01 20.56
CA ILE A 290 -28.41 29.90 19.80
C ILE A 290 -28.14 28.74 20.76
N ASP A 291 -28.92 27.67 20.65
CA ASP A 291 -28.75 26.44 21.44
C ASP A 291 -28.23 25.31 20.55
N PHE A 292 -26.90 25.18 20.46
CA PHE A 292 -26.26 24.08 19.73
C PHE A 292 -26.48 22.72 20.39
N LEU A 293 -26.75 22.64 21.68
CA LEU A 293 -27.10 21.38 22.33
C LEU A 293 -28.43 20.84 21.78
N LYS A 294 -29.41 21.70 21.51
CA LYS A 294 -30.66 21.31 20.83
C LYS A 294 -30.43 20.83 19.40
N LEU A 295 -29.46 21.39 18.68
CA LEU A 295 -29.06 20.90 17.36
C LEU A 295 -28.49 19.47 17.44
N LEU A 296 -27.63 19.20 18.43
CA LEU A 296 -27.07 17.87 18.66
C LEU A 296 -28.17 16.85 19.02
N GLU A 297 -29.11 17.22 19.89
CA GLU A 297 -30.25 16.37 20.28
C GLU A 297 -31.13 16.01 19.08
N LYS A 298 -31.42 16.96 18.18
CA LYS A 298 -32.17 16.71 16.95
C LYS A 298 -31.47 15.71 16.00
N ASN A 299 -30.15 15.59 16.11
CA ASN A 299 -29.34 14.66 15.33
C ASN A 299 -28.99 13.37 16.11
N GLY A 300 -29.71 13.10 17.20
CA GLY A 300 -29.61 11.88 17.98
C GLY A 300 -28.39 11.80 18.89
N ILE A 301 -27.81 12.93 19.30
CA ILE A 301 -26.73 12.98 20.29
C ILE A 301 -27.31 13.42 21.63
N ILE A 302 -27.20 12.56 22.65
CA ILE A 302 -27.81 12.78 23.96
C ILE A 302 -26.70 12.96 25.00
N LEU A 303 -26.27 14.21 25.19
CA LEU A 303 -25.24 14.55 26.18
C LEU A 303 -25.77 14.59 27.63
N LYS A 304 -27.08 14.68 27.82
CA LYS A 304 -27.69 14.89 29.16
C LYS A 304 -27.45 13.74 30.14
N SER A 305 -27.28 12.52 29.63
CA SER A 305 -27.08 11.32 30.45
C SER A 305 -25.64 11.17 30.95
N LYS A 306 -24.70 11.96 30.43
CA LYS A 306 -23.28 11.91 30.80
C LYS A 306 -23.00 12.80 32.02
N SER A 307 -22.00 12.43 32.81
CA SER A 307 -21.56 13.24 33.95
C SER A 307 -20.89 14.54 33.46
N LEU A 308 -20.73 15.52 34.35
CA LEU A 308 -20.03 16.75 33.99
C LEU A 308 -18.58 16.46 33.58
N ASP A 309 -17.92 15.54 34.27
CA ASP A 309 -16.52 15.17 33.99
C ASP A 309 -16.39 14.54 32.59
N ASP A 310 -17.30 13.63 32.22
CA ASP A 310 -17.33 13.04 30.87
C ASP A 310 -17.54 14.11 29.78
N ILE A 311 -18.40 15.10 30.04
CA ILE A 311 -18.65 16.20 29.09
C ILE A 311 -17.44 17.11 28.97
N ILE A 312 -16.73 17.38 30.07
CA ILE A 312 -15.48 18.14 30.03
C ILE A 312 -14.43 17.39 29.22
N GLU A 313 -14.30 16.08 29.40
CA GLU A 313 -13.36 15.25 28.63
C GLU A 313 -13.68 15.26 27.11
N ILE A 314 -14.96 15.08 26.75
CA ILE A 314 -15.43 15.17 25.36
C ILE A 314 -15.13 16.55 24.76
N MET A 315 -15.38 17.62 25.52
CA MET A 315 -15.19 18.99 25.04
C MET A 315 -13.72 19.37 24.95
N ASP A 316 -12.88 18.89 25.87
CA ASP A 316 -11.43 19.03 25.79
C ASP A 316 -10.90 18.35 24.52
N ALA A 317 -11.33 17.12 24.23
CA ALA A 317 -10.96 16.43 23.01
C ALA A 317 -11.40 17.19 21.73
N ILE A 318 -12.64 17.70 21.71
CA ILE A 318 -13.14 18.50 20.58
C ILE A 318 -12.32 19.77 20.40
N ILE A 319 -11.99 20.49 21.47
CA ILE A 319 -11.23 21.74 21.43
C ILE A 319 -9.78 21.49 21.02
N GLN A 320 -9.15 20.40 21.50
CA GLN A 320 -7.83 19.98 21.06
C GLN A 320 -7.82 19.69 19.55
N ILE A 321 -8.84 19.00 19.05
CA ILE A 321 -8.97 18.63 17.65
C ILE A 321 -9.21 19.85 16.75
N THR A 322 -10.15 20.71 17.11
CA THR A 322 -10.67 21.79 16.24
C THR A 322 -9.95 23.11 16.43
N CYS A 323 -9.42 23.38 17.62
CA CYS A 323 -8.85 24.67 18.01
C CYS A 323 -7.42 24.56 18.55
N SER A 324 -6.85 23.36 18.65
CA SER A 324 -5.53 23.12 19.26
C SER A 324 -5.40 23.71 20.68
N GLY A 325 -6.51 23.75 21.41
CA GLY A 325 -6.61 24.33 22.74
C GLY A 325 -7.00 23.31 23.81
N HIS A 326 -7.52 23.75 24.95
CA HIS A 326 -7.92 22.89 26.06
C HIS A 326 -9.15 23.41 26.80
N VAL A 327 -9.85 22.51 27.48
CA VAL A 327 -10.92 22.79 28.44
C VAL A 327 -10.45 22.38 29.83
N ASN A 328 -10.43 23.33 30.76
CA ASN A 328 -10.08 23.07 32.15
C ASN A 328 -11.28 23.35 33.07
N PHE A 329 -11.61 22.40 33.93
CA PHE A 329 -12.66 22.55 34.94
C PHE A 329 -12.05 22.65 36.34
N GLU A 330 -12.27 23.81 36.99
CA GLU A 330 -11.84 24.06 38.36
C GLU A 330 -13.01 23.85 39.33
N ALA A 331 -13.09 22.67 39.95
CA ALA A 331 -14.18 22.31 40.85
C ALA A 331 -14.33 23.28 42.06
N ASN A 332 -13.20 23.78 42.59
CA ASN A 332 -13.17 24.68 43.75
C ASN A 332 -13.79 26.05 43.45
N THR A 333 -13.48 26.60 42.28
CA THR A 333 -13.95 27.93 41.85
C THR A 333 -15.25 27.86 41.04
N LYS A 334 -15.68 26.64 40.69
CA LYS A 334 -16.83 26.35 39.81
C LYS A 334 -16.72 27.10 38.48
N ASN A 335 -15.51 27.16 37.94
CA ASN A 335 -15.23 27.80 36.68
C ASN A 335 -14.79 26.77 35.65
N ILE A 336 -15.30 26.89 34.43
CA ILE A 336 -14.77 26.20 33.27
C ILE A 336 -14.05 27.23 32.42
N THR A 337 -12.83 26.90 32.01
CA THR A 337 -12.02 27.73 31.15
C THR A 337 -11.80 26.99 29.83
N VAL A 338 -12.25 27.59 28.73
CA VAL A 338 -12.03 27.09 27.37
C VAL A 338 -10.98 27.96 26.71
N GLU A 339 -9.86 27.37 26.32
CA GLU A 339 -8.75 28.05 25.65
C GLU A 339 -8.65 27.54 24.21
N SER A 340 -8.42 28.45 23.27
CA SER A 340 -8.20 28.16 21.86
C SER A 340 -6.95 28.88 21.40
N LYS A 341 -6.07 28.20 20.66
CA LYS A 341 -4.91 28.86 20.02
C LYS A 341 -5.30 29.68 18.79
N LEU A 342 -6.53 29.51 18.30
CA LEU A 342 -7.09 30.28 17.20
C LEU A 342 -7.81 31.53 17.74
N ASN A 343 -7.71 32.63 16.99
CA ASN A 343 -8.34 33.92 17.32
C ASN A 343 -9.36 34.34 16.24
N ASN A 344 -10.33 33.48 15.98
CA ASN A 344 -11.35 33.61 14.94
C ASN A 344 -12.76 33.09 15.37
N GLY A 345 -13.00 32.86 16.65
CA GLY A 345 -14.30 32.46 17.21
C GLY A 345 -14.65 30.98 17.06
N TYR A 346 -13.71 30.12 16.62
CA TYR A 346 -13.98 28.70 16.40
C TYR A 346 -14.30 27.93 17.69
N SER A 347 -13.96 28.47 18.86
CA SER A 347 -14.32 27.87 20.14
C SER A 347 -15.78 28.11 20.56
N LEU A 348 -16.45 29.10 20.00
CA LEU A 348 -17.78 29.57 20.44
C LEU A 348 -18.89 28.52 20.31
N PRO A 349 -18.98 27.70 19.24
CA PRO A 349 -19.98 26.64 19.17
C PRO A 349 -19.87 25.63 20.32
N TRP A 350 -18.64 25.28 20.71
CA TRP A 350 -18.38 24.32 21.79
C TRP A 350 -18.70 24.92 23.17
N VAL A 351 -18.37 26.20 23.39
CA VAL A 351 -18.79 26.96 24.58
C VAL A 351 -20.32 26.95 24.71
N SER A 352 -21.04 27.23 23.62
CA SER A 352 -22.51 27.23 23.60
C SER A 352 -23.09 25.85 23.96
N ILE A 353 -22.48 24.75 23.49
CA ILE A 353 -22.91 23.39 23.88
C ILE A 353 -22.68 23.15 25.39
N LEU A 354 -21.52 23.54 25.92
CA LEU A 354 -21.21 23.44 27.35
C LEU A 354 -22.20 24.24 28.21
N GLU A 355 -22.50 25.48 27.83
CA GLU A 355 -23.49 26.30 28.52
C GLU A 355 -24.88 25.70 28.46
N GLY A 356 -25.32 25.24 27.28
CA GLY A 356 -26.61 24.57 27.12
C GLY A 356 -26.73 23.32 28.00
N TYR A 357 -25.65 22.55 28.15
CA TYR A 357 -25.61 21.38 29.02
C TYR A 357 -25.78 21.79 30.49
N LEU A 358 -24.97 22.76 30.96
CA LEU A 358 -25.02 23.25 32.33
C LEU A 358 -26.39 23.83 32.69
N GLN A 359 -26.98 24.62 31.81
CA GLN A 359 -28.31 25.20 32.00
C GLN A 359 -29.39 24.12 32.09
N LYS A 360 -29.33 23.07 31.26
CA LYS A 360 -30.26 21.93 31.36
C LYS A 360 -30.07 21.11 32.64
N GLN A 361 -28.88 21.09 33.22
CA GLN A 361 -28.61 20.52 34.55
C GLN A 361 -29.01 21.44 35.72
N GLY A 362 -29.61 22.60 35.43
CA GLY A 362 -30.12 23.53 36.44
C GLY A 362 -29.09 24.54 36.97
N TYR A 363 -27.91 24.64 36.35
CA TYR A 363 -26.91 25.65 36.70
C TYR A 363 -27.18 26.99 36.00
N LYS A 364 -26.89 28.10 36.68
CA LYS A 364 -26.79 29.42 36.06
C LYS A 364 -25.35 29.66 35.60
N THR A 365 -25.18 29.99 34.33
CA THR A 365 -23.88 30.32 33.73
C THR A 365 -23.70 31.82 33.56
N ARG A 366 -22.47 32.31 33.77
CA ARG A 366 -22.03 33.64 33.31
C ARG A 366 -20.76 33.47 32.49
N THR A 367 -20.79 33.93 31.26
CA THR A 367 -19.72 33.69 30.30
C THR A 367 -19.02 34.99 29.95
N ILE A 368 -17.68 34.99 30.05
CA ILE A 368 -16.82 36.11 29.71
C ILE A 368 -15.87 35.64 28.61
N TYR A 369 -15.93 36.31 27.47
CA TYR A 369 -15.06 36.06 26.34
C TYR A 369 -13.91 37.06 26.31
N GLN A 370 -12.69 36.55 26.13
CA GLN A 370 -11.47 37.34 25.99
C GLN A 370 -10.75 36.91 24.71
N ASN A 371 -10.42 37.86 23.85
CA ASN A 371 -9.62 37.63 22.65
C ASN A 371 -8.26 38.32 22.77
N ASN A 372 -7.22 37.63 22.31
CA ASN A 372 -5.88 38.21 22.22
C ASN A 372 -5.24 37.81 20.88
N SER A 373 -4.90 38.81 20.06
CA SER A 373 -4.31 38.61 18.73
C SER A 373 -3.04 37.76 18.73
N SER A 374 -2.30 37.71 19.85
CA SER A 374 -1.04 36.96 19.98
C SER A 374 -1.16 35.64 20.76
N LYS A 375 -2.19 35.49 21.61
CA LYS A 375 -2.33 34.34 22.53
C LYS A 375 -3.54 33.45 22.25
N GLY A 376 -4.39 33.82 21.30
CA GLY A 376 -5.62 33.09 20.99
C GLY A 376 -6.84 33.61 21.77
N GLU A 377 -7.85 32.76 21.90
CA GLU A 377 -9.13 33.06 22.55
C GLU A 377 -9.28 32.30 23.85
N LYS A 378 -9.90 32.95 24.83
CA LYS A 378 -10.16 32.39 26.15
C LYS A 378 -11.57 32.73 26.60
N THR A 379 -12.32 31.70 26.96
CA THR A 379 -13.69 31.86 27.45
C THR A 379 -13.80 31.29 28.85
N HIS A 380 -14.29 32.12 29.77
CA HIS A 380 -14.55 31.73 31.15
C HIS A 380 -16.05 31.56 31.37
N ILE A 381 -16.46 30.37 31.77
CA ILE A 381 -17.84 30.05 32.15
C ILE A 381 -17.87 29.87 33.67
N LYS A 382 -18.47 30.83 34.37
CA LYS A 382 -18.68 30.76 35.82
C LYS A 382 -20.01 30.08 36.12
N ILE A 383 -19.98 29.03 36.93
CA ILE A 383 -21.14 28.22 37.30
C ILE A 383 -21.65 28.64 38.69
N SER A 384 -22.94 28.91 38.78
CA SER A 384 -23.64 29.13 40.06
C SER A 384 -24.80 28.15 40.17
N LYS A 385 -24.97 27.53 41.35
CA LYS A 385 -26.16 26.71 41.63
C LYS A 385 -27.36 27.64 41.80
N ASN A 386 -28.50 27.22 41.28
CA ASN A 386 -29.78 27.86 41.54
C ASN A 386 -30.15 27.77 43.02
#